data_AF-A0A8J7C1X6-F1
#
_entry.id   AF-A0A8J7C1X6-F1
#
_cell.length_a   1.000
_cell.length_b   1.000
_cell.length_c   1.000
_cell.angle_alpha   90.00
_cell.angle_beta   90.00
_cell.angle_gamma   90.00
#
_symmetry.space_group_name_H-M   'P 1'
#
loop_
_entity.id
_entity.type
_entity.pdbx_description
1 polymer ?
#
loop_
_entity_poly.entity_id
_entity_poly.type
_entity_poly.pdbx_seq_one_letter_code
_entity_poly.pdbx_strand_id
1 'polypeptide(L)'
;NPNKYHDNGCDPYIVDVARHPFIRDKLRLTVLDGVVAQCHGGPAYRAGATFELGLVAASTDPVAADLWAWQVIEAERRRRGMPTLEEAGRPVRFLATAARHGLGVDDPDRLSLVTA
;
A
#
# COMPACT_ATOMS: atom_id res chain seq x y z
N ASN A 1 -9.84 -8.14 -20.35
CA ASN A 1 -10.33 -7.47 -19.12
C ASN A 1 -9.20 -7.46 -18.11
N PRO A 2 -8.70 -6.28 -17.68
CA PRO A 2 -7.60 -6.16 -16.73
C PRO A 2 -7.93 -6.69 -15.33
N ASN A 3 -9.19 -7.03 -15.02
CA ASN A 3 -9.60 -7.55 -13.72
C ASN A 3 -8.79 -8.78 -13.25
N LYS A 4 -8.30 -9.60 -14.18
CA LYS A 4 -7.44 -10.76 -13.86
C LYS A 4 -6.13 -10.38 -13.17
N TYR A 5 -5.66 -9.13 -13.33
CA TYR A 5 -4.46 -8.61 -12.67
C TYR A 5 -4.70 -8.26 -11.18
N HIS A 6 -5.93 -8.40 -10.67
CA HIS A 6 -6.24 -8.30 -9.23
C HIS A 6 -6.23 -9.65 -8.51
N ASP A 7 -6.13 -10.76 -9.24
CA ASP A 7 -6.01 -12.09 -8.65
C ASP A 7 -4.77 -12.16 -7.75
N ASN A 8 -4.80 -13.07 -6.76
CA ASN A 8 -3.72 -13.24 -5.78
C ASN A 8 -3.32 -11.94 -5.03
N GLY A 9 -4.25 -11.01 -4.85
CA GLY A 9 -3.97 -9.74 -4.16
C GLY A 9 -3.03 -8.84 -4.94
N CYS A 10 -3.16 -8.84 -6.28
CA CYS A 10 -2.33 -8.09 -7.22
C CYS A 10 -0.86 -8.55 -7.30
N ASP A 11 -0.45 -9.64 -6.65
CA ASP A 11 0.92 -10.18 -6.67
C ASP A 11 1.06 -11.31 -7.71
N PRO A 12 2.03 -11.27 -8.65
CA PRO A 12 3.06 -10.25 -8.85
C PRO A 12 2.64 -9.10 -9.77
N TYR A 13 1.40 -9.08 -10.24
CA TYR A 13 0.94 -8.20 -11.33
C TYR A 13 1.25 -6.70 -11.15
N ILE A 14 1.03 -6.12 -9.98
CA ILE A 14 1.36 -4.70 -9.73
C ILE A 14 2.88 -4.46 -9.77
N VAL A 15 3.65 -5.43 -9.27
CA VAL A 15 5.12 -5.40 -9.29
C VAL A 15 5.64 -5.50 -10.72
N ASP A 16 5.02 -6.34 -11.55
CA ASP A 16 5.34 -6.51 -12.96
C ASP A 16 5.16 -5.20 -13.75
N VAL A 17 4.08 -4.47 -13.47
CA VAL A 17 3.84 -3.15 -14.07
C VAL A 17 4.88 -2.14 -13.58
N ALA A 18 5.09 -2.04 -12.26
CA ALA A 18 6.02 -1.08 -11.68
C ALA A 18 7.47 -1.31 -12.14
N ARG A 19 7.88 -2.57 -12.36
CA ARG A 19 9.22 -2.92 -12.86
C ARG A 19 9.40 -2.81 -14.37
N HIS A 20 8.33 -2.52 -15.12
CA HIS A 20 8.41 -2.47 -16.58
C HIS A 20 9.45 -1.41 -17.01
N PRO A 21 10.32 -1.67 -18.01
CA PRO A 21 11.41 -0.75 -18.39
C PRO A 21 10.93 0.67 -18.75
N PHE A 22 9.71 0.81 -19.27
CA PHE A 22 9.13 2.13 -19.58
C PHE A 22 8.52 2.87 -18.39
N ILE A 23 8.43 2.23 -17.22
CA ILE A 23 7.79 2.75 -15.99
C ILE A 23 8.82 2.93 -14.87
N ARG A 24 9.63 1.89 -14.59
CA ARG A 24 10.52 1.82 -13.44
C ARG A 24 11.35 3.09 -13.22
N ASP A 25 12.02 3.56 -14.27
CA ASP A 25 12.93 4.71 -14.17
C ASP A 25 12.21 6.07 -14.07
N LYS A 26 10.88 6.07 -14.25
CA LYS A 26 10.01 7.24 -14.16
C LYS A 26 9.29 7.35 -12.82
N LEU A 27 9.24 6.27 -12.02
CA LEU A 27 8.71 6.29 -10.65
C LEU A 27 9.72 6.97 -9.73
N ARG A 28 9.73 8.31 -9.74
CA ARG A 28 10.67 9.15 -8.97
C ARG A 28 10.09 9.67 -7.65
N LEU A 29 8.78 9.88 -7.61
CA LEU A 29 8.06 10.39 -6.46
C LEU A 29 6.69 9.72 -6.41
N THR A 30 6.39 9.05 -5.32
CA THR A 30 5.08 8.52 -4.99
C THR A 30 4.41 9.47 -4.02
N VAL A 31 3.20 9.91 -4.35
CA VAL A 31 2.38 10.77 -3.49
C VAL A 31 1.12 10.01 -3.14
N LEU A 32 0.83 9.94 -1.85
CA LEU A 32 -0.39 9.35 -1.31
C LEU A 32 -1.27 10.48 -0.75
N ASP A 33 -2.47 10.60 -1.31
CA ASP A 33 -3.53 11.46 -0.78
C ASP A 33 -4.33 10.68 0.26
N GLY A 34 -4.20 11.11 1.51
CA GLY A 34 -4.84 10.53 2.68
C GLY A 34 -5.76 11.52 3.37
N VAL A 35 -6.43 12.45 2.67
CA VAL A 35 -7.44 13.32 3.29
C VAL A 35 -8.50 12.46 4.00
N VAL A 36 -9.03 11.45 3.30
CA VAL A 36 -9.90 10.41 3.87
C VAL A 36 -9.37 9.04 3.47
N ALA A 37 -9.17 8.16 4.46
CA ALA A 37 -8.71 6.80 4.25
C ALA A 37 -9.83 5.78 4.48
N GLN A 38 -9.69 4.57 3.93
CA GLN A 38 -10.65 3.47 4.08
C GLN A 38 -9.96 2.15 4.42
N CYS A 39 -10.32 1.54 5.55
CA CYS A 39 -9.65 0.33 6.04
C CYS A 39 -10.36 -1.00 5.63
N HIS A 40 -11.52 -0.91 4.97
CA HIS A 40 -12.31 -2.07 4.56
C HIS A 40 -13.30 -1.80 3.42
N GLY A 41 -13.59 -2.82 2.60
CA GLY A 41 -14.64 -2.76 1.58
C GLY A 41 -14.29 -1.98 0.30
N GLY A 42 -13.01 -1.66 0.08
CA GLY A 42 -12.54 -1.03 -1.16
C GLY A 42 -12.61 -1.96 -2.39
N PRO A 43 -12.41 -1.42 -3.60
CA PRO A 43 -12.00 -0.05 -3.90
C PRO A 43 -13.13 0.99 -3.88
N ALA A 44 -14.40 0.55 -3.88
CA ALA A 44 -15.54 1.46 -3.79
C ALA A 44 -15.60 2.16 -2.41
N TYR A 45 -16.07 3.41 -2.41
CA TYR A 45 -16.29 4.15 -1.17
C TYR A 45 -17.33 3.47 -0.28
N ARG A 46 -17.03 3.36 1.02
CA ARG A 46 -17.87 2.78 2.04
C ARG A 46 -17.76 3.62 3.32
N ALA A 47 -18.71 4.53 3.51
CA ALA A 47 -18.73 5.47 4.65
C ALA A 47 -18.48 4.83 6.03
N GLY A 48 -19.04 3.65 6.30
CA GLY A 48 -18.83 2.95 7.58
C GLY A 48 -17.42 2.38 7.79
N ALA A 49 -16.56 2.41 6.76
CA ALA A 49 -15.19 1.92 6.80
C ALA A 49 -14.15 3.03 6.59
N THR A 50 -14.57 4.29 6.47
CA THR A 50 -13.67 5.43 6.29
C THR A 50 -13.31 6.10 7.60
N PHE A 51 -12.16 6.79 7.61
CA PHE A 51 -11.66 7.58 8.73
C PHE A 51 -10.91 8.81 8.20
N GLU A 52 -10.92 9.88 8.98
CA GLU A 52 -10.11 11.05 8.72
C GLU A 52 -8.65 10.69 9.02
N LEU A 53 -7.82 10.74 7.98
CA LEU A 53 -6.37 10.59 8.11
C LEU A 53 -5.70 11.96 8.02
N GLY A 54 -6.20 12.85 7.15
CA GLY A 54 -5.80 14.26 7.12
C GLY A 54 -4.35 14.50 6.71
N LEU A 55 -3.73 13.54 6.00
CA LEU A 55 -2.32 13.59 5.64
C LEU A 55 -2.12 13.44 4.15
N VAL A 56 -1.11 14.14 3.62
CA VAL A 56 -0.48 13.81 2.34
C VAL A 56 0.88 13.25 2.67
N ALA A 57 1.18 12.06 2.18
CA ALA A 57 2.49 11.43 2.33
C ALA A 57 3.21 11.39 0.98
N ALA A 58 4.53 11.50 1.00
CA ALA A 58 5.35 11.41 -0.21
C ALA A 58 6.64 10.65 0.07
N SER A 59 7.09 9.87 -0.91
CA SER A 59 8.32 9.09 -0.82
C SER A 59 8.97 8.95 -2.20
N THR A 60 10.30 8.92 -2.24
CA THR A 60 11.06 8.52 -3.44
C THR A 60 11.21 7.00 -3.56
N ASP A 61 10.87 6.26 -2.50
CA ASP A 61 10.72 4.80 -2.50
C ASP A 61 9.21 4.45 -2.49
N PRO A 62 8.67 3.88 -3.59
CA PRO A 62 7.25 3.52 -3.66
C PRO A 62 6.85 2.43 -2.66
N VAL A 63 7.75 1.50 -2.37
CA VAL A 63 7.49 0.40 -1.42
C VAL A 63 7.39 0.95 0.00
N ALA A 64 8.21 1.94 0.36
CA ALA A 64 8.12 2.61 1.66
C ALA A 64 6.78 3.34 1.85
N ALA A 65 6.24 3.95 0.79
CA ALA A 65 4.94 4.62 0.84
C ALA A 65 3.80 3.61 1.09
N ASP A 66 3.79 2.50 0.36
CA ASP A 66 2.79 1.44 0.52
C ASP A 66 2.92 0.71 1.86
N LEU A 67 4.15 0.50 2.35
CA LEU A 67 4.43 -0.08 3.66
C LEU A 67 3.84 0.79 4.78
N TRP A 68 4.07 2.11 4.74
CA TRP A 68 3.46 3.05 5.68
C TRP A 68 1.93 3.02 5.59
N ALA A 69 1.38 3.07 4.37
CA ALA A 69 -0.07 3.05 4.15
C ALA A 69 -0.72 1.77 4.71
N TRP A 70 -0.06 0.61 4.52
CA TRP A 70 -0.49 -0.65 5.09
C TRP A 70 -0.48 -0.62 6.62
N GLN A 71 0.57 -0.11 7.25
CA GLN A 71 0.63 0.04 8.72
C GLN A 71 -0.49 0.94 9.25
N VAL A 72 -0.81 2.05 8.56
CA VAL A 72 -1.93 2.93 8.90
C VAL A 72 -3.26 2.17 8.81
N ILE A 73 -3.47 1.39 7.75
CA ILE A 73 -4.68 0.56 7.60
C ILE A 73 -4.78 -0.48 8.71
N GLU A 74 -3.70 -1.18 9.05
CA GLU A 74 -3.69 -2.18 10.14
C GLU A 74 -3.97 -1.55 11.50
N ALA A 75 -3.39 -0.38 11.77
CA ALA A 75 -3.66 0.37 12.99
C ALA A 75 -5.15 0.73 13.11
N GLU A 76 -5.77 1.18 12.01
CA GLU A 76 -7.20 1.49 12.00
C GLU A 76 -8.07 0.23 12.14
N ARG A 77 -7.72 -0.86 11.45
CA ARG A 77 -8.42 -2.15 11.60
C ARG A 77 -8.39 -2.62 13.05
N ARG A 78 -7.23 -2.53 13.70
CA ARG A 78 -7.05 -2.85 15.13
C ARG A 78 -7.89 -1.95 16.02
N ARG A 79 -7.89 -0.64 15.79
CA ARG A 79 -8.72 0.33 16.55
C ARG A 79 -10.21 -0.02 16.48
N ARG A 80 -10.66 -0.59 15.37
CA ARG A 80 -12.04 -1.04 15.16
C ARG A 80 -12.32 -2.48 15.59
N GLY A 81 -11.37 -3.17 16.22
CA GLY A 81 -11.51 -4.58 16.62
C GLY A 81 -11.65 -5.54 15.42
N MET A 82 -11.15 -5.16 14.25
CA MET A 82 -11.14 -6.02 13.07
C MET A 82 -9.89 -6.91 13.06
N PRO A 83 -9.95 -8.11 12.45
CA PRO A 83 -8.76 -8.90 12.16
C PRO A 83 -7.78 -8.11 11.29
N THR A 84 -6.50 -8.44 11.35
CA THR A 84 -5.49 -7.92 10.41
C THR A 84 -5.86 -8.27 8.96
N LEU A 85 -5.20 -7.68 7.96
CA LEU A 85 -5.41 -8.09 6.57
C LEU A 85 -5.00 -9.55 6.35
N GLU A 86 -3.92 -10.00 7.01
CA GLU A 86 -3.45 -11.39 6.97
C GLU A 86 -4.48 -12.36 7.55
N GLU A 87 -4.97 -12.13 8.77
CA GLU A 87 -6.00 -12.96 9.40
C GLU A 87 -7.32 -12.95 8.61
N ALA A 88 -7.59 -11.87 7.88
CA ALA A 88 -8.73 -11.76 6.96
C ALA A 88 -8.46 -12.38 5.57
N GLY A 89 -7.39 -13.16 5.40
CA GLY A 89 -7.06 -13.88 4.17
C GLY A 89 -6.57 -13.00 3.01
N ARG A 90 -6.13 -11.77 3.29
CA ARG A 90 -5.71 -10.77 2.29
C ARG A 90 -4.30 -10.20 2.61
N PRO A 91 -3.28 -11.04 2.83
CA PRO A 91 -1.96 -10.54 3.18
C PRO A 91 -1.34 -9.73 2.03
N VAL A 92 -0.57 -8.71 2.39
CA VAL A 92 0.01 -7.70 1.48
C VAL A 92 1.32 -8.22 0.86
N ARG A 93 1.23 -9.32 0.11
CA ARG A 93 2.41 -10.04 -0.42
C ARG A 93 3.25 -9.25 -1.42
N PHE A 94 2.62 -8.32 -2.14
CA PHE A 94 3.29 -7.57 -3.20
C PHE A 94 4.45 -6.70 -2.69
N LEU A 95 4.46 -6.30 -1.41
CA LEU A 95 5.57 -5.53 -0.82
C LEU A 95 6.87 -6.33 -0.85
N ALA A 96 6.84 -7.57 -0.36
CA ALA A 96 7.99 -8.47 -0.38
C ALA A 96 8.43 -8.83 -1.81
N THR A 97 7.47 -9.01 -2.72
CA THR A 97 7.78 -9.22 -4.14
C THR A 97 8.41 -7.97 -4.77
N ALA A 98 7.92 -6.76 -4.48
CA ALA A 98 8.47 -5.51 -4.98
C ALA A 98 9.91 -5.28 -4.50
N ALA A 99 10.19 -5.52 -3.21
CA ALA A 99 11.52 -5.41 -2.64
C ALA A 99 12.51 -6.42 -3.27
N ARG A 100 12.09 -7.68 -3.46
CA ARG A 100 12.88 -8.69 -4.20
C ARG A 100 13.22 -8.29 -5.63
N HIS A 101 12.35 -7.51 -6.29
CA HIS A 101 12.59 -6.96 -7.63
C HIS A 101 13.32 -5.61 -7.62
N GLY A 102 13.79 -5.15 -6.44
CA GLY A 102 14.57 -3.94 -6.28
C GLY A 102 13.78 -2.67 -6.58
N LEU A 103 12.47 -2.65 -6.33
CA LEU A 103 11.63 -1.45 -6.49
C LEU A 103 11.65 -0.54 -5.26
N GLY A 104 12.15 -1.02 -4.12
CA GLY A 104 12.16 -0.31 -2.85
C GLY A 104 12.47 -1.23 -1.67
N VAL A 105 12.23 -0.75 -0.46
CA VAL A 105 12.48 -1.45 0.80
C VAL A 105 11.15 -1.74 1.51
N ASP A 106 10.90 -3.00 1.86
CA ASP A 106 9.71 -3.46 2.57
C ASP A 106 9.94 -3.68 4.08
N ASP A 107 11.12 -3.34 4.58
CA ASP A 107 11.52 -3.51 5.97
C ASP A 107 10.97 -2.37 6.88
N PRO A 108 10.06 -2.67 7.82
CA PRO A 108 9.51 -1.69 8.76
C PRO A 108 10.55 -0.96 9.59
N ASP A 109 11.65 -1.62 9.97
CA ASP A 109 12.67 -1.04 10.84
C ASP A 109 13.52 0.01 10.11
N ARG A 110 13.42 0.03 8.77
CA ARG A 110 14.08 1.01 7.89
C ARG A 110 13.16 2.13 7.43
N LEU A 111 11.88 2.09 7.81
CA LEU A 111 10.93 3.14 7.49
C LEU A 111 11.18 4.36 8.40
N SER A 112 11.64 5.47 7.80
CA SER A 112 11.85 6.74 8.50
C SER A 112 10.74 7.72 8.17
N LEU A 113 9.90 8.04 9.16
CA LEU A 113 8.89 9.09 9.02
C LEU A 113 9.50 10.46 9.35
N VAL A 114 9.37 11.41 8.43
CA VAL A 114 9.76 12.81 8.63
C VAL A 114 8.49 13.66 8.61
N THR A 115 8.21 14.35 9.70
CA THR A 115 7.08 15.29 9.80
C THR A 115 7.58 16.73 9.67
N ALA A 116 6.74 17.60 9.10
CA ALA A 116 7.01 19.04 9.00
C ALA A 116 6.83 19.75 10.35
#